data_AF-A0A1Y0FU46-F1
#
_entry.id   AF-A0A1Y0FU46-F1
#
_cell.length_a   1.000
_cell.length_b   1.000
_cell.length_c   1.000
_cell.angle_alpha   90.00
_cell.angle_beta   90.00
_cell.angle_gamma   90.00
#
_symmetry.space_group_name_H-M   'P 1'
#
loop_
_entity.id
_entity.type
_entity.pdbx_description
1 polymer ?
#
loop_
_entity_poly.entity_id
_entity_poly.type
_entity_poly.pdbx_seq_one_letter_code
_entity_poly.pdbx_strand_id
1 'polypeptide(L)'
;MKQYWLFKAEPDVYGIEHLAAEKKQTGRWDGIRNYQARNFLRDQVALDDEVLLYHSHCKQIGVVGTARVVKTAYADPTQFNPESDYYDPKASPDAPRWFSVDICLQEKFPRIILLAEIKQQPQLAEMVLLRQGRLSIQPVTPKEWKTILGMQ
;
A
#
# COMPACT_ATOMS: atom_id res chain seq x y z
N MET A 1 -17.21 -8.19 5.05
CA MET A 1 -16.94 -6.96 5.83
C MET A 1 -15.77 -6.26 5.16
N LYS A 2 -15.80 -4.93 5.09
CA LYS A 2 -14.70 -4.13 4.52
C LYS A 2 -13.44 -4.32 5.38
N GLN A 3 -12.31 -4.63 4.75
CA GLN A 3 -11.01 -4.75 5.41
C GLN A 3 -10.19 -3.47 5.21
N TYR A 4 -9.20 -3.28 6.08
CA TYR A 4 -8.32 -2.12 6.05
C TYR A 4 -6.87 -2.55 5.88
N TRP A 5 -6.13 -1.76 5.12
CA TRP A 5 -4.76 -2.05 4.75
C TRP A 5 -3.89 -0.82 4.89
N LEU A 6 -2.57 -1.03 4.97
CA LEU A 6 -1.56 0.00 4.81
C LEU A 6 -0.63 -0.40 3.68
N PHE A 7 -0.50 0.48 2.69
CA PHE A 7 0.35 0.30 1.52
C PHE A 7 1.50 1.30 1.58
N LYS A 8 2.73 0.80 1.55
CA LYS A 8 3.94 1.64 1.56
C LYS A 8 4.38 1.95 0.13
N ALA A 9 4.75 3.21 -0.08
CA ALA A 9 5.44 3.66 -1.28
C ALA A 9 6.58 4.60 -0.92
N GLU A 10 7.57 4.67 -1.80
CA GLU A 10 8.56 5.74 -1.78
C GLU A 10 7.96 6.91 -2.57
N PRO A 11 7.88 8.12 -1.98
CA PRO A 11 7.15 9.22 -2.60
C PRO A 11 7.72 9.63 -3.96
N ASP A 12 9.03 9.46 -4.15
CA ASP A 12 9.76 9.79 -5.39
C ASP A 12 9.57 8.74 -6.49
N VAL A 13 9.07 7.54 -6.17
CA VAL A 13 8.81 6.46 -7.14
C VAL A 13 7.33 6.46 -7.52
N TYR A 14 6.44 6.31 -6.55
CA TYR A 14 4.99 6.29 -6.77
C TYR A 14 4.23 6.69 -5.50
N GLY A 15 4.41 7.95 -5.09
CA GLY A 15 3.72 8.54 -3.93
C GLY A 15 2.25 8.94 -4.18
N ILE A 16 1.68 9.61 -3.18
CA ILE A 16 0.28 10.08 -3.22
C ILE A 16 0.03 11.14 -4.31
N GLU A 17 1.03 11.98 -4.59
CA GLU A 17 0.94 12.97 -5.67
C GLU A 17 0.92 12.33 -7.05
N HIS A 18 1.66 11.24 -7.25
CA HIS A 18 1.63 10.46 -8.47
C HIS A 18 0.23 9.86 -8.68
N LEU A 19 -0.31 9.19 -7.65
CA LEU A 19 -1.67 8.65 -7.68
C LEU A 19 -2.73 9.74 -7.92
N ALA A 20 -2.56 10.93 -7.33
CA ALA A 20 -3.48 12.05 -7.51
C ALA A 20 -3.46 12.62 -8.94
N ALA A 21 -2.33 12.51 -9.63
CA ALA A 21 -2.16 12.95 -11.02
C ALA A 21 -2.67 11.92 -12.05
N GLU A 22 -2.86 10.66 -11.63
CA GLU A 22 -3.39 9.61 -12.51
C GLU A 22 -4.80 9.93 -13.02
N LYS A 23 -5.15 9.34 -14.17
CA LYS A 23 -6.50 9.47 -14.72
C LYS A 23 -7.53 8.90 -13.74
N LYS A 24 -8.53 9.71 -13.38
CA LYS A 24 -9.52 9.37 -12.33
C LYS A 24 -8.88 9.05 -10.97
N GLN A 25 -7.67 9.54 -10.73
CA GLN A 25 -6.89 9.30 -9.51
C GLN A 25 -6.75 7.81 -9.17
N THR A 26 -6.72 6.98 -10.20
CA THR A 26 -6.67 5.52 -10.12
C THR A 26 -5.39 5.03 -10.75
N GLY A 27 -4.61 4.24 -10.02
CA GLY A 27 -3.39 3.67 -10.56
C GLY A 27 -3.07 2.30 -10.00
N ARG A 28 -2.16 1.63 -10.72
CA ARG A 28 -1.70 0.30 -10.40
C ARG A 28 -0.71 0.35 -9.25
N TRP A 29 -0.97 -0.45 -8.22
CA TRP A 29 -0.06 -0.68 -7.11
C TRP A 29 0.76 -1.94 -7.39
N ASP A 30 1.92 -1.77 -8.03
CA ASP A 30 2.81 -2.84 -8.49
C ASP A 30 4.15 -2.89 -7.71
N GLY A 31 5.13 -3.65 -8.23
CA GLY A 31 6.49 -3.69 -7.67
C GLY A 31 6.62 -4.51 -6.38
N ILE A 32 5.55 -5.20 -5.94
CA ILE A 32 5.60 -6.03 -4.73
C ILE A 32 6.42 -7.29 -5.00
N ARG A 33 7.57 -7.41 -4.34
CA ARG A 33 8.51 -8.56 -4.44
C ARG A 33 8.75 -9.28 -3.11
N ASN A 34 7.85 -9.09 -2.15
CA ASN A 34 7.83 -9.85 -0.90
C ASN A 34 6.68 -10.87 -0.93
N TYR A 35 6.96 -12.14 -0.63
CA TYR A 35 5.98 -13.22 -0.71
C TYR A 35 4.78 -13.06 0.21
N GLN A 36 4.98 -12.56 1.43
CA GLN A 36 3.91 -12.33 2.38
C GLN A 36 3.00 -11.18 1.91
N ALA A 37 3.60 -10.06 1.49
CA ALA A 37 2.87 -8.93 0.91
C ALA A 37 2.08 -9.34 -0.34
N ARG A 38 2.69 -10.15 -1.21
CA ARG A 38 2.03 -10.74 -2.38
C ARG A 38 0.82 -11.59 -1.96
N ASN A 39 0.98 -12.47 -0.98
CA ASN A 39 -0.11 -13.33 -0.52
C ASN A 39 -1.27 -12.48 0.04
N PHE A 40 -0.98 -11.38 0.74
CA PHE A 40 -2.02 -10.44 1.16
C PHE A 40 -2.78 -9.85 -0.04
N LEU A 41 -2.07 -9.33 -1.04
CA LEU A 41 -2.72 -8.79 -2.26
C LEU A 41 -3.57 -9.85 -2.97
N ARG A 42 -3.00 -11.04 -3.19
CA ARG A 42 -3.62 -12.12 -3.97
C ARG A 42 -4.82 -12.76 -3.27
N ASP A 43 -4.67 -13.03 -1.97
CA ASP A 43 -5.59 -13.93 -1.26
C ASP A 43 -6.60 -13.18 -0.39
N GLN A 44 -6.32 -11.92 -0.01
CA GLN A 44 -7.08 -11.22 1.02
C GLN A 44 -7.58 -9.84 0.62
N VAL A 45 -6.80 -9.06 -0.14
CA VAL A 45 -7.24 -7.75 -0.61
C VAL A 45 -8.41 -7.89 -1.57
N ALA A 46 -9.54 -7.30 -1.19
CA ALA A 46 -10.79 -7.37 -1.94
C ALA A 46 -11.18 -6.01 -2.52
N LEU A 47 -12.15 -6.03 -3.44
CA LEU A 47 -12.76 -4.81 -3.96
C LEU A 47 -13.38 -4.00 -2.81
N ASP A 48 -13.28 -2.68 -2.89
CA ASP A 48 -13.80 -1.73 -1.91
C ASP A 48 -13.12 -1.72 -0.54
N ASP A 49 -12.08 -2.53 -0.33
CA ASP A 49 -11.20 -2.39 0.83
C ASP A 49 -10.51 -1.02 0.86
N GLU A 50 -10.26 -0.52 2.06
CA GLU A 50 -9.66 0.81 2.28
C GLU A 50 -8.19 0.71 2.65
N VAL A 51 -7.41 1.68 2.19
CA VAL A 51 -5.95 1.67 2.21
C VAL A 51 -5.43 2.96 2.80
N LEU A 52 -4.60 2.87 3.83
CA LEU A 52 -3.74 3.96 4.29
C LEU A 52 -2.52 4.02 3.36
N LEU A 53 -2.31 5.16 2.72
CA LEU A 53 -1.12 5.43 1.92
C LEU A 53 0.00 5.89 2.86
N TYR A 54 1.11 5.16 2.86
CA TYR A 54 2.25 5.43 3.73
C TYR A 54 3.50 5.78 2.92
N HIS A 55 4.08 6.95 3.16
CA HIS A 55 5.37 7.33 2.58
C HIS A 55 6.51 6.72 3.40
N SER A 56 7.40 6.02 2.71
CA SER A 56 8.58 5.35 3.26
C SER A 56 9.86 5.83 2.55
N HIS A 57 11.03 5.51 3.13
CA HIS A 57 12.36 5.89 2.60
C HIS A 57 12.52 7.36 2.21
N CYS A 58 11.88 8.28 2.94
CA CYS A 58 12.01 9.72 2.74
C CYS A 58 12.25 10.45 4.07
N LYS A 59 12.45 11.77 4.03
CA LYS A 59 12.72 12.57 5.24
C LYS A 59 11.56 12.56 6.23
N GLN A 60 10.32 12.55 5.73
CA GLN A 60 9.11 12.58 6.54
C GLN A 60 8.26 11.34 6.24
N ILE A 61 8.53 10.25 6.96
CA ILE A 61 7.79 8.99 6.82
C ILE A 61 6.52 8.99 7.67
N GLY A 62 5.41 8.52 7.10
CA GLY A 62 4.12 8.60 7.75
C GLY A 62 2.95 8.29 6.82
N VAL A 63 1.75 8.32 7.39
CA VAL A 63 0.51 8.18 6.61
C VAL A 63 0.15 9.54 6.01
N VAL A 64 -0.19 9.55 4.73
CA VAL A 64 -0.39 10.78 3.95
C VAL A 64 -1.79 10.91 3.35
N GLY A 65 -2.61 9.88 3.45
CA GLY A 65 -3.95 9.86 2.89
C GLY A 65 -4.54 8.46 2.83
N THR A 66 -5.70 8.38 2.18
CA THR A 66 -6.46 7.15 2.00
C THR A 66 -6.75 6.87 0.53
N ALA A 67 -6.91 5.60 0.21
CA ALA A 67 -7.35 5.12 -1.09
C ALA A 67 -8.30 3.92 -0.90
N ARG A 68 -8.94 3.52 -1.98
CA ARG A 68 -9.82 2.35 -2.04
C ARG A 68 -9.39 1.42 -3.16
N VAL A 69 -9.45 0.12 -2.92
CA VAL A 69 -9.20 -0.89 -3.96
C VAL A 69 -10.34 -0.87 -4.98
N VAL A 70 -9.99 -0.68 -6.25
CA VAL A 70 -10.94 -0.64 -7.38
C VAL A 70 -10.72 -1.78 -8.38
N LYS A 71 -9.62 -2.53 -8.24
CA LYS A 71 -9.39 -3.78 -8.95
C LYS A 71 -8.61 -4.74 -8.07
N THR A 72 -9.14 -5.95 -7.89
CA THR A 72 -8.49 -7.02 -7.14
C THR A 72 -7.24 -7.53 -7.85
N ALA A 73 -6.49 -8.40 -7.18
CA ALA A 73 -5.20 -8.88 -7.66
C ALA A 73 -5.22 -9.43 -9.10
N TYR A 74 -4.24 -9.00 -9.88
CA TYR A 74 -3.92 -9.55 -11.19
C TYR A 74 -2.40 -9.63 -11.34
N ALA A 75 -1.93 -10.40 -12.32
CA ALA A 75 -0.49 -10.54 -12.57
C ALA A 75 0.15 -9.16 -12.78
N ASP A 76 1.16 -8.85 -11.97
CA ASP A 76 1.91 -7.61 -12.08
C ASP A 76 2.66 -7.61 -13.43
N PRO A 77 2.33 -6.75 -14.39
CA PRO A 77 2.93 -6.79 -15.72
C PRO A 77 4.42 -6.43 -15.70
N THR A 78 4.91 -5.74 -14.68
CA THR A 78 6.33 -5.37 -14.55
C THR A 78 7.23 -6.58 -14.40
N GLN A 79 6.70 -7.70 -13.88
CA GLN A 79 7.48 -8.94 -13.71
C GLN A 79 7.90 -9.57 -15.04
N PHE A 80 7.24 -9.22 -16.15
CA PHE A 80 7.51 -9.77 -17.48
C PHE A 80 8.33 -8.84 -18.37
N ASN A 81 8.60 -7.61 -17.94
CA ASN A 81 9.33 -6.61 -18.73
C ASN A 81 10.81 -6.59 -18.31
N PRO A 82 11.77 -7.01 -19.16
CA PRO A 82 13.20 -7.00 -18.85
C PRO A 82 13.79 -5.62 -18.54
N GLU A 83 13.13 -4.53 -18.96
CA GLU A 83 13.55 -3.16 -18.69
C GLU A 83 13.03 -2.63 -17.34
N SER A 84 12.13 -3.37 -16.67
CA SER A 84 11.62 -2.98 -15.37
C SER A 84 12.59 -3.37 -14.25
N ASP A 85 12.78 -2.47 -13.28
CA ASP A 85 13.48 -2.77 -12.02
C ASP A 85 12.85 -3.95 -11.25
N TYR A 86 11.60 -4.30 -11.57
CA TYR A 86 10.86 -5.38 -10.95
C TYR A 86 10.73 -6.63 -11.83
N TYR A 87 11.50 -6.73 -12.92
CA TYR A 87 11.57 -7.92 -13.76
C TYR A 87 11.91 -9.18 -12.95
N ASP A 88 11.23 -10.29 -13.24
CA ASP A 88 11.55 -11.59 -12.65
C ASP A 88 11.72 -12.64 -13.77
N PRO A 89 12.94 -13.09 -14.08
CA PRO A 89 13.18 -14.02 -15.18
C PRO A 89 12.57 -15.41 -14.97
N LYS A 90 12.05 -15.70 -13.77
CA LYS A 90 11.35 -16.96 -13.48
C LYS A 90 9.83 -16.81 -13.52
N ALA A 91 9.31 -15.62 -13.74
CA ALA A 91 7.88 -15.40 -13.92
C ALA A 91 7.52 -15.56 -15.41
N SER A 92 6.39 -16.21 -15.68
CA SER A 92 5.81 -16.31 -17.02
C SER A 92 4.33 -15.93 -16.99
N PRO A 93 3.73 -15.55 -18.14
CA PRO A 93 2.29 -15.27 -18.21
C PRO A 93 1.41 -16.42 -17.70
N ASP A 94 1.83 -17.68 -17.92
CA ASP A 94 1.11 -18.87 -17.46
C ASP A 94 1.32 -19.17 -15.96
N ALA A 95 2.42 -18.66 -15.38
CA ALA A 95 2.78 -18.85 -13.98
C ALA A 95 3.26 -17.54 -13.34
N PRO A 96 2.37 -16.54 -13.18
CA PRO A 96 2.73 -15.26 -12.58
C PRO A 96 3.15 -15.47 -11.12
N ARG A 97 4.28 -14.88 -10.74
CA ARG A 97 4.83 -14.96 -9.38
C ARG A 97 4.40 -13.78 -8.53
N TRP A 98 4.09 -12.64 -9.16
CA TRP A 98 3.83 -11.36 -8.52
C TRP A 98 2.48 -10.77 -8.96
N PHE A 99 1.86 -10.03 -8.05
CA PHE A 99 0.51 -9.52 -8.23
C PHE A 99 0.45 -8.05 -7.84
N SER A 100 -0.36 -7.30 -8.59
CA SER A 100 -0.70 -5.91 -8.36
C SER A 100 -2.20 -5.77 -8.20
N VAL A 101 -2.64 -4.67 -7.59
CA VAL A 101 -4.04 -4.24 -7.51
C VAL A 101 -4.16 -2.84 -8.12
N ASP A 102 -5.36 -2.38 -8.42
CA ASP A 102 -5.57 -0.95 -8.71
C ASP A 102 -6.26 -0.30 -7.52
N ILE A 103 -5.78 0.88 -7.13
CA ILE A 103 -6.36 1.70 -6.08
C ILE A 103 -6.76 3.06 -6.63
N CYS A 104 -7.83 3.62 -6.07
CA CYS A 104 -8.33 4.95 -6.36
C CYS A 104 -8.15 5.81 -5.12
N LEU A 105 -7.53 6.98 -5.27
CA LEU A 105 -7.39 7.96 -4.20
C LEU A 105 -8.77 8.31 -3.62
N GLN A 106 -8.85 8.40 -2.29
CA GLN A 106 -10.05 8.89 -1.60
C GLN A 106 -9.79 10.25 -0.96
N GLU A 107 -8.72 10.37 -0.18
CA GLU A 107 -8.41 11.60 0.53
C GLU A 107 -6.90 11.80 0.63
N LYS A 108 -6.46 13.05 0.42
CA LYS A 108 -5.12 13.50 0.81
C LYS A 108 -5.25 14.17 2.17
N PHE A 109 -4.44 13.76 3.15
CA PHE A 109 -4.47 14.40 4.46
C PHE A 109 -3.87 15.80 4.39
N PRO A 110 -4.37 16.75 5.21
CA PRO A 110 -3.84 18.11 5.25
C PRO A 110 -2.41 18.17 5.78
N ARG A 111 -1.96 17.12 6.47
CA ARG A 111 -0.60 16.93 6.98
C ARG A 111 -0.22 15.46 6.95
N ILE A 112 1.08 15.18 7.06
CA ILE A 112 1.58 13.82 7.28
C ILE A 112 1.35 13.45 8.75
N ILE A 113 0.81 12.25 8.99
CA ILE A 113 0.79 11.63 10.31
C ILE A 113 2.10 10.85 10.45
N LEU A 114 3.08 11.44 11.13
CA LEU A 114 4.45 10.93 11.16
C LEU A 114 4.54 9.59 11.90
N LEU A 115 5.46 8.72 11.48
CA LEU A 115 5.74 7.47 12.20
C LEU A 115 6.09 7.73 13.68
N ALA A 116 6.76 8.85 13.98
CA ALA A 116 7.07 9.25 15.35
C ALA A 116 5.81 9.49 16.19
N GLU A 117 4.77 10.13 15.62
CA GLU A 117 3.48 10.33 16.28
C GLU A 117 2.74 9.00 16.45
N ILE A 118 2.76 8.14 15.42
CA ILE A 118 2.14 6.80 15.45
C ILE A 118 2.72 5.95 16.58
N LYS A 119 4.06 5.97 16.75
CA LYS A 119 4.75 5.23 17.82
C LYS A 119 4.37 5.68 19.23
N GLN A 120 3.87 6.90 19.40
CA GLN A 120 3.45 7.43 20.69
C GLN A 120 2.01 7.03 21.06
N GLN A 121 1.25 6.41 20.14
CA GLN A 121 -0.12 6.00 20.40
C GLN A 121 -0.19 4.58 20.96
N PRO A 122 -0.60 4.38 22.23
CA PRO A 122 -0.73 3.04 22.80
C PRO A 122 -1.73 2.15 22.05
N GLN A 123 -2.76 2.75 21.45
CA GLN A 123 -3.76 2.04 20.66
C GLN A 123 -3.19 1.43 19.37
N LEU A 124 -2.02 1.90 18.93
CA LEU A 124 -1.33 1.46 17.72
C LEU A 124 -0.10 0.58 18.01
N ALA A 125 0.18 0.27 19.28
CA ALA A 125 1.36 -0.49 19.69
C ALA A 125 1.49 -1.85 18.98
N GLU A 126 0.35 -2.46 18.65
CA GLU A 126 0.28 -3.78 18.03
C GLU A 126 0.29 -3.73 16.49
N MET A 127 0.28 -2.54 15.88
CA MET A 127 0.24 -2.38 14.42
C MET A 127 1.37 -3.15 13.74
N VAL A 128 1.04 -3.82 12.65
CA VAL A 128 2.02 -4.49 11.77
C VAL A 128 3.09 -3.50 11.30
N LEU A 129 2.75 -2.21 11.15
CA LEU A 129 3.68 -1.13 10.81
C LEU A 129 4.87 -1.05 11.77
N LEU A 130 4.63 -1.24 13.08
CA LEU A 130 5.64 -1.12 14.12
C LEU A 130 6.41 -2.42 14.33
N ARG A 131 5.78 -3.57 14.11
CA ARG A 131 6.40 -4.89 14.31
C ARG A 131 7.15 -5.41 13.09
N GLN A 132 6.68 -5.10 11.89
CA GLN A 132 7.20 -5.61 10.61
C GLN A 132 7.45 -4.46 9.64
N GLY A 133 8.44 -3.61 9.96
CA GLY A 133 8.75 -2.40 9.17
C GLY A 133 9.07 -2.66 7.69
N ARG A 134 9.58 -3.84 7.34
CA ARG A 134 9.93 -4.21 5.95
C ARG A 134 8.75 -4.75 5.12
N LEU A 135 7.62 -5.06 5.75
CA LEU A 135 6.43 -5.55 5.04
C LEU A 135 5.69 -4.35 4.42
N SER A 136 5.55 -4.32 3.09
CA SER A 136 5.00 -3.16 2.35
C SER A 136 3.48 -3.14 2.25
N ILE A 137 2.83 -4.30 2.36
CA ILE A 137 1.38 -4.48 2.36
C ILE A 137 0.99 -5.10 3.69
N GLN A 138 0.22 -4.37 4.49
CA GLN A 138 -0.01 -4.72 5.89
C GLN A 138 -1.51 -4.69 6.22
N PRO A 139 -2.04 -5.69 6.93
CA PRO A 139 -3.40 -5.59 7.45
C PRO A 139 -3.46 -4.52 8.55
N VAL A 140 -4.58 -3.81 8.60
CA VAL A 140 -4.90 -2.81 9.62
C VAL A 140 -6.23 -3.21 10.25
N THR A 141 -6.29 -3.23 11.57
CA THR A 141 -7.55 -3.52 12.27
C THR A 141 -8.49 -2.30 12.20
N PRO A 142 -9.81 -2.50 12.33
CA PRO A 142 -10.75 -1.38 12.36
C PRO A 142 -10.47 -0.36 13.47
N LYS A 143 -9.89 -0.80 14.59
CA LYS A 143 -9.49 0.08 15.70
C LYS A 143 -8.30 0.96 15.29
N GLU A 144 -7.26 0.36 14.73
CA GLU A 144 -6.07 1.08 14.27
C GLU A 144 -6.42 2.07 13.15
N TRP A 145 -7.25 1.66 12.19
CA TRP A 145 -7.76 2.52 11.13
C TRP A 145 -8.43 3.77 11.70
N LYS A 146 -9.40 3.61 12.60
CA LYS A 146 -10.10 4.72 13.25
C LYS A 146 -9.16 5.62 14.05
N THR A 147 -8.18 5.04 14.73
CA THR A 147 -7.18 5.81 15.47
C THR A 147 -6.34 6.67 14.52
N ILE A 148 -5.84 6.13 13.41
CA ILE A 148 -5.08 6.91 12.42
C ILE A 148 -5.94 8.03 11.84
N LEU A 149 -7.20 7.76 11.45
CA LEU A 149 -8.08 8.80 10.92
C LEU A 149 -8.38 9.90 11.95
N GLY A 150 -8.38 9.59 13.24
CA GLY A 150 -8.54 10.59 14.30
C GLY A 150 -7.31 11.45 14.55
N MET A 151 -6.17 11.16 13.92
CA MET A 151 -4.93 11.91 14.06
C MET A 151 -4.72 12.94 12.94
N GLN A 152 -5.55 12.94 11.89
CA GLN A 152 -5.37 13.82 10.72
C GLN A 152 -5.51 15.30 11.06
#